data_AF-A0A9D8J228-F1
#
_entry.id   AF-A0A9D8J228-F1
#
_cell.length_a   1.000
_cell.length_b   1.000
_cell.length_c   1.000
_cell.angle_alpha   90.00
_cell.angle_beta   90.00
_cell.angle_gamma   90.00
#
_symmetry.space_group_name_H-M   'P 1'
#
loop_
_entity.id
_entity.type
_entity.pdbx_description
1 polymer ?
#
loop_
_entity_poly.entity_id
_entity_poly.type
_entity_poly.pdbx_seq_one_letter_code
_entity_poly.pdbx_strand_id
1 'polypeptide(L)'
;MVAPAALWPAFLGDRAAYAPLRVKVLGPIAACLQHWHIPADRAENLCEVAFALALWIREQKQVSPLAVGISGAQGSGKSTLARLIALILSRACGFRVARLSIDDLYKTRAERRELARTVHPLLLTRGVPGTHDTELGLDVIDALRRATERQATLLPRFDKATDE
;
A
#
# COMPACT_ATOMS: atom_id res chain seq x y z
N MET A 1 -28.36 -4.66 -25.03
CA MET A 1 -27.35 -5.22 -24.12
C MET A 1 -26.06 -4.47 -24.37
N VAL A 2 -25.59 -3.68 -23.39
CA VAL A 2 -24.27 -3.03 -23.48
C VAL A 2 -23.23 -4.11 -23.23
N ALA A 3 -22.31 -4.34 -24.17
CA ALA A 3 -21.19 -5.25 -23.96
C ALA A 3 -20.48 -4.82 -22.66
N PRO A 4 -20.12 -5.76 -21.76
CA PRO A 4 -19.39 -5.38 -20.56
C PRO A 4 -18.11 -4.68 -21.01
N ALA A 5 -17.96 -3.40 -20.64
CA ALA A 5 -16.70 -2.70 -20.82
C ALA A 5 -15.62 -3.60 -20.22
N ALA A 6 -14.53 -3.82 -20.96
CA ALA A 6 -13.44 -4.67 -20.50
C ALA A 6 -13.09 -4.26 -19.07
N LEU A 7 -13.19 -5.21 -18.11
CA LEU A 7 -12.93 -4.96 -16.69
C LEU A 7 -11.50 -4.43 -16.46
N TRP A 8 -10.62 -4.65 -17.42
CA TRP A 8 -9.24 -4.17 -17.45
C TRP A 8 -9.01 -3.31 -18.70
N PRO A 9 -8.30 -2.17 -18.57
CA PRO A 9 -7.90 -1.36 -19.72
C PRO A 9 -7.14 -2.17 -20.77
N ALA A 10 -7.48 -1.96 -22.05
CA ALA A 10 -6.90 -2.71 -23.16
C ALA A 10 -5.37 -2.60 -23.25
N PHE A 11 -4.80 -1.46 -22.83
CA PHE A 11 -3.35 -1.23 -22.88
C PHE A 11 -2.54 -2.20 -22.01
N LEU A 12 -3.14 -2.78 -20.97
CA LEU A 12 -2.46 -3.75 -20.10
C LEU A 12 -2.22 -5.10 -20.79
N GLY A 13 -2.93 -5.37 -21.89
CA GLY A 13 -2.70 -6.52 -22.75
C GLY A 13 -1.43 -6.40 -23.60
N ASP A 14 -0.93 -5.18 -23.84
CA ASP A 14 0.29 -4.95 -24.62
C ASP A 14 1.54 -5.10 -23.76
N ARG A 15 1.95 -6.36 -23.54
CA ARG A 15 3.15 -6.69 -22.77
C ARG A 15 4.44 -6.16 -23.42
N ALA A 16 4.46 -5.97 -24.74
CA ALA A 16 5.64 -5.51 -25.46
C ALA A 16 5.93 -4.02 -25.15
N ALA A 17 4.88 -3.19 -25.12
CA ALA A 17 5.00 -1.76 -24.78
C ALA A 17 5.66 -1.50 -23.42
N TYR A 18 5.51 -2.42 -22.46
CA TYR A 18 6.05 -2.27 -21.10
C TYR A 18 7.22 -3.21 -20.77
N ALA A 19 7.73 -3.97 -21.74
CA ALA A 19 8.89 -4.84 -21.55
C ALA A 19 10.12 -4.10 -20.96
N PRO A 20 10.47 -2.87 -21.42
CA PRO A 20 11.59 -2.13 -20.84
C PRO A 20 11.40 -1.78 -19.36
N LEU A 21 10.15 -1.53 -18.93
CA LEU A 21 9.83 -1.24 -17.53
C LEU A 21 9.94 -2.51 -16.68
N ARG A 22 9.52 -3.66 -17.20
CA ARG A 22 9.61 -4.95 -16.51
C ARG A 22 11.05 -5.30 -16.18
N VAL A 23 11.97 -5.15 -17.14
CA VAL A 23 13.40 -5.47 -16.95
C VAL A 23 14.01 -4.72 -15.76
N LYS A 24 13.62 -3.46 -15.54
CA LYS A 24 14.13 -2.64 -14.41
C LYS A 24 13.79 -3.20 -13.03
N VAL A 25 12.78 -4.06 -12.93
CA VAL A 25 12.22 -4.53 -11.65
C VAL A 25 12.29 -6.04 -11.45
N LEU A 26 12.69 -6.82 -12.47
CA LEU A 26 12.82 -8.28 -12.35
C LEU A 26 13.70 -8.69 -11.17
N GLY A 27 14.93 -8.17 -11.10
CA GLY A 27 15.86 -8.48 -10.01
C GLY A 27 15.33 -8.08 -8.62
N PRO A 28 14.93 -6.80 -8.42
CA PRO A 28 14.35 -6.37 -7.15
C PRO A 28 13.09 -7.13 -6.72
N ILE A 29 12.21 -7.49 -7.66
CA ILE A 29 11.02 -8.31 -7.37
C ILE A 29 11.42 -9.73 -6.98
N ALA A 30 12.32 -10.37 -7.72
CA ALA A 30 12.81 -11.71 -7.40
C ALA A 30 13.40 -11.76 -5.98
N ALA A 31 14.20 -10.75 -5.60
CA ALA A 31 14.75 -10.64 -4.25
C ALA A 31 13.64 -10.51 -3.18
N CYS A 32 12.58 -9.75 -3.45
CA CYS A 32 11.43 -9.64 -2.53
C CYS A 32 10.69 -10.98 -2.39
N LEU A 33 10.40 -11.65 -3.51
CA LEU A 33 9.69 -12.92 -3.52
C LEU A 33 10.46 -14.01 -2.77
N GLN A 34 11.78 -14.07 -2.96
CA GLN A 34 12.67 -14.97 -2.22
C GLN A 34 12.64 -14.66 -0.72
N HIS A 35 12.79 -13.40 -0.33
CA HIS A 35 12.77 -12.99 1.07
C HIS A 35 11.43 -13.31 1.76
N TRP A 36 10.31 -13.20 1.05
CA TRP A 36 8.98 -13.54 1.56
C TRP A 36 8.62 -15.01 1.40
N HIS A 37 9.53 -15.84 0.87
CA HIS A 37 9.30 -17.26 0.62
C HIS A 37 8.03 -17.53 -0.19
N ILE A 38 7.75 -16.70 -1.21
CA ILE A 38 6.60 -16.88 -2.10
C ILE A 38 6.90 -18.03 -3.08
N PRO A 39 6.07 -19.09 -3.11
CA PRO A 39 6.22 -20.19 -4.05
C PRO A 39 6.18 -19.74 -5.52
N ALA A 40 6.95 -20.41 -6.38
CA ALA A 40 7.11 -20.03 -7.79
C ALA A 40 5.78 -20.06 -8.58
N ASP A 41 4.90 -21.02 -8.28
CA ASP A 41 3.57 -21.15 -8.88
C ASP A 41 2.65 -19.94 -8.59
N ARG A 42 2.89 -19.22 -7.49
CA ARG A 42 2.14 -18.02 -7.11
C ARG A 42 2.85 -16.72 -7.50
N ALA A 43 4.18 -16.78 -7.63
CA ALA A 43 5.02 -15.62 -7.91
C ALA A 43 4.65 -14.96 -9.24
N GLU A 44 4.45 -15.74 -10.30
CA GLU A 44 4.14 -15.21 -11.63
C GLU A 44 2.82 -14.40 -11.61
N ASN A 45 1.74 -15.02 -11.13
CA ASN A 45 0.43 -14.37 -11.05
C ASN A 45 0.46 -13.10 -10.18
N LEU A 46 1.15 -13.14 -9.04
CA LEU A 46 1.30 -11.99 -8.17
C LEU A 46 2.06 -10.85 -8.87
N CYS A 47 3.12 -11.17 -9.60
CA CYS A 47 3.88 -10.17 -10.36
C CYS A 47 3.05 -9.55 -11.47
N GLU A 48 2.28 -10.36 -12.21
CA GLU A 48 1.42 -9.86 -13.28
C GLU A 48 0.34 -8.92 -12.74
N VAL A 49 -0.33 -9.30 -11.65
CA VAL A 49 -1.33 -8.43 -10.99
C VAL A 49 -0.70 -7.15 -10.46
N ALA A 50 0.44 -7.24 -9.76
CA ALA A 50 1.13 -6.07 -9.22
C ALA A 50 1.59 -5.12 -10.34
N PHE A 51 2.08 -5.66 -11.45
CA PHE A 51 2.56 -4.87 -12.58
C PHE A 51 1.39 -4.21 -13.32
N ALA A 52 0.32 -4.96 -13.58
CA ALA A 52 -0.88 -4.42 -14.21
C ALA A 52 -1.49 -3.27 -13.39
N LEU A 53 -1.60 -3.46 -12.06
CA LEU A 53 -2.09 -2.42 -11.16
C LEU A 53 -1.15 -1.21 -11.10
N ALA A 54 0.18 -1.42 -11.07
CA ALA A 54 1.13 -0.32 -11.08
C ALA A 54 1.02 0.51 -12.37
N LEU A 55 0.90 -0.12 -13.53
CA LEU A 55 0.70 0.59 -14.79
C LEU A 55 -0.63 1.34 -14.81
N TRP A 56 -1.71 0.72 -14.33
CA TRP A 56 -2.99 1.40 -14.20
C TRP A 56 -2.91 2.64 -13.30
N ILE A 57 -2.29 2.50 -12.12
CA ILE A 57 -2.07 3.61 -11.17
C ILE A 57 -1.25 4.73 -11.82
N ARG A 58 -0.23 4.37 -12.62
CA ARG A 58 0.57 5.35 -13.36
C ARG A 58 -0.30 6.20 -14.30
N GLU A 59 -1.21 5.59 -15.03
CA GLU A 59 -2.12 6.31 -15.92
C GLU A 59 -3.14 7.18 -15.16
N GLN A 60 -3.50 6.82 -13.91
CA GLN A 60 -4.37 7.66 -13.09
C GLN A 60 -3.64 8.86 -12.46
N LYS A 61 -2.30 8.88 -12.47
CA LYS A 61 -1.52 9.93 -11.81
C LYS A 61 -1.61 11.24 -12.59
N GLN A 62 -2.19 12.26 -11.95
CA GLN A 62 -2.23 13.63 -12.47
C GLN A 62 -1.05 14.46 -11.90
N VAL A 63 -1.19 15.78 -11.79
CA VAL A 63 -0.16 16.66 -11.21
C VAL A 63 0.01 16.41 -9.71
N SER A 64 -1.09 16.31 -8.95
CA SER A 64 -1.09 16.12 -7.50
C SER A 64 -0.78 14.67 -7.09
N PRO A 65 -0.31 14.42 -5.84
CA PRO A 65 -0.16 13.06 -5.31
C PRO A 65 -1.47 12.26 -5.41
N LEU A 66 -1.39 11.03 -5.91
CA LEU A 66 -2.52 10.11 -6.02
C LEU A 66 -2.57 9.21 -4.79
N ALA A 67 -3.69 9.21 -4.07
CA ALA A 67 -3.94 8.31 -2.95
C ALA A 67 -4.61 7.02 -3.46
N VAL A 68 -4.05 5.86 -3.13
CA VAL A 68 -4.57 4.55 -3.52
C VAL A 68 -4.78 3.70 -2.27
N GLY A 69 -6.04 3.37 -1.99
CA GLY A 69 -6.41 2.47 -0.89
C GLY A 69 -6.35 1.00 -1.31
N ILE A 70 -5.70 0.15 -0.50
CA ILE A 70 -5.69 -1.31 -0.69
C ILE A 70 -6.33 -1.96 0.54
N SER A 71 -7.50 -2.59 0.35
CA SER A 71 -8.28 -3.22 1.40
C SER A 71 -8.50 -4.71 1.12
N GLY A 72 -8.87 -5.47 2.15
CA GLY A 72 -8.97 -6.94 2.12
C GLY A 72 -8.75 -7.57 3.49
N ALA A 73 -9.07 -8.85 3.63
CA ALA A 73 -8.99 -9.58 4.90
C ALA A 73 -7.55 -9.70 5.45
N GLN A 74 -7.43 -10.01 6.75
CA GLN A 74 -6.13 -10.34 7.33
C GLN A 74 -5.52 -11.56 6.61
N GLY A 75 -4.21 -11.52 6.35
CA GLY A 75 -3.53 -12.58 5.61
C GLY A 75 -3.74 -12.57 4.09
N SER A 76 -4.59 -11.68 3.54
CA SER A 76 -4.88 -11.65 2.09
C SER A 76 -3.75 -11.08 1.20
N GLY A 77 -2.56 -10.80 1.76
CA GLY A 77 -1.41 -10.31 1.00
C GLY A 77 -1.38 -8.81 0.67
N LYS A 78 -2.25 -7.98 1.27
CA LYS A 78 -2.29 -6.51 1.02
C LYS A 78 -0.93 -5.83 1.11
N SER A 79 -0.20 -6.08 2.20
CA SER A 79 1.12 -5.46 2.44
C SER A 79 2.15 -5.89 1.40
N THR A 80 2.07 -7.16 0.96
CA THR A 80 2.90 -7.73 -0.10
C THR A 80 2.62 -7.06 -1.43
N LEU A 81 1.35 -7.01 -1.84
CA LEU A 81 0.91 -6.36 -3.08
C LEU A 81 1.27 -4.87 -3.10
N ALA A 82 0.98 -4.15 -2.02
CA ALA A 82 1.31 -2.73 -1.87
C ALA A 82 2.81 -2.47 -2.00
N ARG A 83 3.66 -3.36 -1.48
CA ARG A 83 5.11 -3.24 -1.60
C ARG A 83 5.62 -3.51 -3.00
N LEU A 84 5.06 -4.50 -3.71
CA LEU A 84 5.39 -4.75 -5.12
C LEU A 84 4.98 -3.58 -6.02
N ILE A 85 3.75 -3.07 -5.86
CA ILE A 85 3.27 -1.89 -6.61
C ILE A 85 4.19 -0.69 -6.35
N ALA A 86 4.53 -0.40 -5.09
CA ALA A 86 5.41 0.71 -4.75
C ALA A 86 6.82 0.54 -5.35
N LEU A 87 7.36 -0.68 -5.34
CA LEU A 87 8.63 -1.00 -5.97
C LEU A 87 8.59 -0.76 -7.49
N ILE A 88 7.52 -1.20 -8.16
CA ILE A 88 7.36 -1.03 -9.61
C ILE A 88 7.24 0.45 -9.97
N LEU A 89 6.34 1.18 -9.31
CA LEU A 89 6.13 2.61 -9.54
C LEU A 89 7.41 3.43 -9.29
N SER A 90 8.18 3.08 -8.24
CA SER A 90 9.42 3.81 -7.93
C SER A 90 10.56 3.47 -8.88
N ARG A 91 10.86 2.18 -9.08
CA ARG A 91 12.04 1.73 -9.82
C ARG A 91 11.84 1.71 -11.34
N ALA A 92 10.64 1.40 -11.81
CA ALA A 92 10.35 1.37 -13.25
C ALA A 92 9.84 2.72 -13.75
N CYS A 93 8.90 3.34 -13.02
CA CYS A 93 8.20 4.55 -13.47
C CYS A 93 8.79 5.86 -12.93
N GLY A 94 9.74 5.82 -12.00
CA GLY A 94 10.41 7.01 -11.46
C GLY A 94 9.57 7.81 -10.47
N PHE A 95 8.49 7.24 -9.91
CA PHE A 95 7.67 7.95 -8.94
C PHE A 95 8.21 7.88 -7.52
N ARG A 96 7.99 8.95 -6.75
CA ARG A 96 8.12 8.91 -5.30
C ARG A 96 6.84 8.28 -4.72
N VAL A 97 6.98 7.20 -3.97
CA VAL A 97 5.84 6.45 -3.41
C VAL A 97 5.97 6.39 -1.90
N ALA A 98 4.97 6.90 -1.19
CA ALA A 98 4.82 6.71 0.25
C ALA A 98 3.87 5.54 0.51
N ARG A 99 4.13 4.75 1.56
CA ARG A 99 3.31 3.60 1.93
C ARG A 99 2.95 3.69 3.41
N LEU A 100 1.68 3.95 3.67
CA LEU A 100 1.09 4.11 4.99
C LEU A 100 0.20 2.88 5.28
N SER A 101 0.43 2.20 6.40
CA SER A 101 -0.49 1.17 6.88
C SER A 101 -1.44 1.78 7.91
N ILE A 102 -2.71 1.37 7.91
CA ILE A 102 -3.62 1.75 9.00
C ILE A 102 -3.12 1.21 10.35
N ASP A 103 -2.43 0.06 10.34
CA ASP A 103 -1.81 -0.50 11.55
C ASP A 103 -0.69 0.41 12.10
N ASP A 104 -0.08 1.27 11.29
CA ASP A 104 0.93 2.24 11.78
C ASP A 104 0.27 3.40 12.56
N LEU A 105 -1.06 3.51 12.51
CA LEU A 105 -1.86 4.56 13.14
C LEU A 105 -2.62 4.03 14.36
N TYR A 106 -2.22 2.91 14.96
CA TYR A 106 -2.83 2.50 16.23
C TYR A 106 -2.59 3.55 17.32
N LYS A 107 -3.63 3.79 18.11
CA LYS A 107 -3.50 4.50 19.37
C LYS A 107 -2.53 3.77 20.29
N THR A 108 -1.80 4.55 21.07
CA THR A 108 -0.93 4.02 22.13
C THR A 108 -1.73 3.15 23.09
N ARG A 109 -1.02 2.29 23.81
CA ARG A 109 -1.64 1.44 24.83
C ARG A 109 -2.35 2.27 25.90
N ALA A 110 -1.76 3.40 26.30
CA ALA A 110 -2.32 4.29 27.31
C ALA A 110 -3.67 4.89 26.86
N GLU A 111 -3.73 5.43 25.63
CA GLU A 111 -4.97 5.93 25.05
C GLU A 111 -6.05 4.83 24.96
N ARG A 112 -5.67 3.62 24.55
CA ARG A 112 -6.60 2.48 24.50
C ARG A 112 -7.08 2.03 25.87
N ARG A 113 -6.24 2.09 26.92
CA ARG A 113 -6.67 1.82 28.29
C ARG A 113 -7.72 2.82 28.76
N GLU A 114 -7.55 4.10 28.40
CA GLU A 114 -8.54 5.13 28.73
C GLU A 114 -9.87 4.88 28.01
N LEU A 115 -9.82 4.61 26.71
CA LEU A 115 -11.02 4.25 25.92
C LEU A 115 -11.72 3.00 26.45
N ALA A 116 -10.96 2.02 26.95
CA ALA A 116 -11.53 0.81 27.54
C ALA A 116 -12.33 1.08 28.82
N ARG A 117 -11.93 2.10 29.60
CA ARG A 117 -12.60 2.51 30.84
C ARG A 117 -13.79 3.42 30.58
N THR A 118 -13.68 4.33 29.61
CA THR A 118 -14.66 5.40 29.40
C THR A 118 -15.69 5.09 28.32
N VAL A 119 -15.37 4.22 27.36
CA VAL A 119 -16.25 3.91 26.22
C VAL A 119 -16.65 2.44 26.20
N HIS A 120 -15.69 1.52 26.01
CA HIS A 120 -15.99 0.08 25.97
C HIS A 120 -14.74 -0.80 26.14
N PRO A 121 -14.77 -1.87 26.96
CA PRO A 121 -13.59 -2.73 27.23
C PRO A 121 -12.85 -3.27 25.99
N LEU A 122 -13.56 -3.52 24.89
CA LEU A 122 -12.96 -4.01 23.63
C LEU A 122 -11.92 -3.05 23.04
N LEU A 123 -12.01 -1.75 23.33
CA LEU A 123 -11.07 -0.75 22.80
C LEU A 123 -9.67 -0.86 23.42
N LEU A 124 -9.50 -1.69 24.45
CA LEU A 124 -8.18 -2.06 24.94
C LEU A 124 -7.38 -2.82 23.86
N THR A 125 -8.05 -3.64 23.05
CA THR A 125 -7.42 -4.50 22.04
C THR A 125 -7.34 -3.76 20.71
N ARG A 126 -6.15 -3.71 20.11
CA ARG A 126 -5.95 -3.11 18.78
C ARG A 126 -6.77 -3.84 17.70
N GLY A 127 -7.24 -3.09 16.71
CA GLY A 127 -7.76 -3.62 15.44
C GLY A 127 -9.24 -3.30 15.17
N VAL A 128 -10.03 -3.11 16.22
CA VAL A 128 -11.44 -2.72 16.08
C VAL A 128 -11.58 -1.22 15.74
N PRO A 129 -12.69 -0.78 15.11
CA PRO A 129 -12.95 0.64 14.91
C PRO A 129 -12.85 1.42 16.23
N GLY A 130 -12.20 2.59 16.18
CA GLY A 130 -11.92 3.43 17.36
C GLY A 130 -10.52 3.25 17.95
N THR A 131 -9.76 2.21 17.58
CA THR A 131 -8.41 1.99 18.13
C THR A 131 -7.29 2.67 17.37
N HIS A 132 -7.63 3.50 16.38
CA HIS A 132 -6.67 4.19 15.53
C HIS A 132 -6.70 5.70 15.81
N ASP A 133 -5.55 6.34 15.69
CA ASP A 133 -5.44 7.79 15.68
C ASP A 133 -5.75 8.30 14.26
N THR A 134 -7.03 8.58 14.05
CA THR A 134 -7.53 9.07 12.76
C THR A 134 -7.10 10.50 12.47
N GLU A 135 -6.87 11.31 13.50
CA GLU A 135 -6.40 12.69 13.35
C GLU A 135 -4.97 12.70 12.82
N LEU A 136 -4.07 11.94 13.46
CA LEU A 136 -2.72 11.71 12.95
C LEU A 136 -2.73 11.16 11.51
N GLY A 137 -3.66 10.24 11.21
CA GLY A 137 -3.81 9.68 9.87
C GLY A 137 -4.16 10.74 8.81
N LEU A 138 -5.12 11.62 9.12
CA LEU A 138 -5.53 12.72 8.24
C LEU A 138 -4.40 13.74 8.06
N ASP A 139 -3.71 14.10 9.14
CA ASP A 139 -2.58 15.02 9.11
C ASP A 139 -1.44 14.51 8.23
N VAL A 140 -1.10 13.23 8.34
CA VAL A 140 -0.06 12.60 7.51
C VAL A 140 -0.48 12.60 6.03
N ILE A 141 -1.74 12.27 5.73
CA ILE A 141 -2.25 12.28 4.35
C ILE A 141 -2.21 13.70 3.77
N ASP A 142 -2.65 14.70 4.53
CA ASP A 142 -2.64 16.09 4.08
C ASP A 142 -1.22 16.63 3.92
N ALA A 143 -0.30 16.28 4.82
CA ALA A 143 1.11 16.59 4.70
C ALA A 143 1.71 15.99 3.42
N LEU A 144 1.39 14.73 3.10
CA LEU A 144 1.83 14.08 1.86
C LEU A 144 1.24 14.75 0.61
N ARG A 145 -0.03 15.17 0.65
CA ARG A 145 -0.69 15.85 -0.48
C ARG A 145 -0.09 17.22 -0.78
N ARG A 146 0.37 17.92 0.26
CA ARG A 146 0.99 19.25 0.14
C ARG A 146 2.51 19.21 -0.02
N ALA A 147 3.13 18.04 0.13
CA ALA A 147 4.58 17.90 0.11
C ALA A 147 5.18 18.31 -1.25
N THR A 148 6.24 19.11 -1.19
CA THR A 148 7.06 19.46 -2.35
C THR A 148 8.19 18.44 -2.54
N GLU A 149 8.96 18.58 -3.62
CA GLU A 149 10.11 17.70 -3.90
C GLU A 149 11.21 17.78 -2.83
N ARG A 150 11.34 18.93 -2.16
CA ARG A 150 12.38 19.19 -1.15
C ARG A 150 11.93 18.92 0.29
N GLN A 151 10.68 18.49 0.48
CA GLN A 151 10.11 18.28 1.80
C GLN A 151 10.06 16.79 2.14
N ALA A 152 10.47 16.47 3.37
CA ALA A 152 10.28 15.16 3.96
C ALA A 152 8.98 15.16 4.79
N THR A 153 8.15 14.12 4.60
CA THR A 153 7.00 13.85 5.46
C THR A 153 7.31 12.62 6.29
N LEU A 154 7.25 12.73 7.61
CA LEU A 154 7.45 11.60 8.50
C LEU A 154 6.22 10.70 8.45
N LEU A 155 6.45 9.40 8.32
CA LEU A 155 5.39 8.40 8.40
C LEU A 155 5.44 7.73 9.77
N PRO A 156 4.31 7.62 10.47
CA PRO A 156 4.26 6.92 11.74
C PRO A 156 4.58 5.44 11.55
N ARG A 157 5.06 4.82 12.62
CA ARG A 157 5.30 3.39 12.71
C ARG A 157 4.82 2.91 14.06
N PHE A 158 4.02 1.87 14.03
CA PHE A 158 3.57 1.19 15.24
C PHE A 158 4.37 -0.10 15.40
N ASP A 159 5.07 -0.22 16.52
CA ASP A 159 5.75 -1.45 16.88
C ASP A 159 4.82 -2.37 17.66
N LYS A 160 4.39 -3.46 17.01
CA LYS A 160 3.51 -4.47 17.61
C LYS A 160 4.21 -5.30 18.68
N ALA A 161 5.55 -5.37 18.66
CA ALA A 161 6.33 -6.15 19.61
C ALA A 161 6.45 -5.47 20.97
N THR A 162 6.41 -4.14 21.00
CA THR A 162 6.46 -3.34 22.24
C THR A 162 5.07 -2.93 22.74
N ASP A 163 4.00 -3.48 22.16
CA ASP A 163 2.62 -3.18 22.52
C ASP A 163 2.12 -4.09 23.67
N GLU A 164 2.62 -3.84 24.90
CA GLU A 164 2.21 -4.51 26.14
C GLU A 164 1.24 -3.68 27.02
#